data_AF-A0A7C9EM54-F1
#
_entry.id   AF-A0A7C9EM54-F1
#
_cell.length_a   1.000
_cell.length_b   1.000
_cell.length_c   1.000
_cell.angle_alpha   90.00
_cell.angle_beta   90.00
_cell.angle_gamma   90.00
#
_symmetry.space_group_name_H-M   'P 1'
#
loop_
_entity.id
_entity.type
_entity.pdbx_description
1 polymer ?
#
loop_
_entity_poly.entity_id
_entity_poly.type
_entity_poly.pdbx_seq_one_letter_code
_entity_poly.pdbx_strand_id
1 'polypeptide(L)'
;VSLLEEAERVVPKELRGKTPVKVGATAGLRQLEGDAPDRILQAVRDLLRDKSDLKSDPNWVTVLDGTQEGAFQWVTINYLLGKLGKKYSNTVGVVDLGGGSVQMAYAISKNDAAKAPKVPDGEEAYVREMYLKGRKYYLYVHSYLHYGLLAARAEVLKTIGDSGNPCILAGYQV
;
A
#
# COMPACT_ATOMS: atom_id res chain seq x y z
N VAL A 1 -12.37 -18.22 15.11
CA VAL A 1 -13.10 -17.10 14.47
C VAL A 1 -12.15 -16.46 13.47
N SER A 2 -12.49 -16.46 12.20
CA SER A 2 -11.73 -15.80 11.13
C SER A 2 -11.99 -14.29 11.11
N LEU A 3 -11.13 -13.51 10.42
CA LEU A 3 -11.33 -12.07 10.25
C LEU A 3 -12.67 -11.73 9.56
N LEU A 4 -13.11 -12.57 8.64
CA LEU A 4 -14.35 -12.38 7.90
C LEU A 4 -15.58 -12.58 8.80
N GLU A 5 -15.59 -13.68 9.58
CA GLU A 5 -16.66 -13.94 10.56
C GLU A 5 -16.79 -12.80 11.58
N GLU A 6 -15.66 -12.26 12.04
CA GLU A 6 -15.65 -11.15 12.98
C GLU A 6 -16.16 -9.85 12.34
N ALA A 7 -15.76 -9.55 11.10
CA ALA A 7 -16.28 -8.39 10.37
C ALA A 7 -17.80 -8.46 10.18
N GLU A 8 -18.32 -9.63 9.82
CA GLU A 8 -19.76 -9.86 9.68
C GLU A 8 -20.50 -9.74 11.02
N ARG A 9 -19.89 -10.20 12.12
CA ARG A 9 -20.47 -10.06 13.47
C ARG A 9 -20.71 -8.60 13.84
N VAL A 10 -19.83 -7.71 13.40
CA VAL A 10 -19.92 -6.26 13.65
C VAL A 10 -20.95 -5.58 12.73
N VAL A 11 -21.09 -6.02 11.48
CA VAL A 11 -22.02 -5.42 10.50
C VAL A 11 -23.43 -6.00 10.66
N PRO A 12 -24.46 -5.16 10.96
CA PRO A 12 -25.85 -5.61 11.06
C PRO A 12 -26.30 -6.35 9.80
N LYS A 13 -27.04 -7.46 9.97
CA LYS A 13 -27.42 -8.38 8.89
C LYS A 13 -28.07 -7.67 7.71
N GLU A 14 -28.98 -6.75 7.99
CA GLU A 14 -29.73 -5.95 7.02
C GLU A 14 -28.86 -4.97 6.21
N LEU A 15 -27.65 -4.65 6.69
CA LEU A 15 -26.70 -3.78 5.99
C LEU A 15 -25.64 -4.56 5.19
N ARG A 16 -25.43 -5.85 5.47
CA ARG A 16 -24.33 -6.64 4.88
C ARG A 16 -24.32 -6.62 3.35
N GLY A 17 -25.47 -6.82 2.71
CA GLY A 17 -25.59 -6.77 1.25
C GLY A 17 -25.29 -5.41 0.60
N LYS A 18 -25.13 -4.34 1.40
CA LYS A 18 -24.73 -3.00 0.94
C LYS A 18 -23.31 -2.62 1.38
N THR A 19 -22.72 -3.36 2.32
CA THR A 19 -21.39 -3.08 2.87
C THR A 19 -20.32 -3.71 1.98
N PRO A 20 -19.47 -2.92 1.30
CA PRO A 20 -18.42 -3.46 0.45
C PRO A 20 -17.30 -4.09 1.28
N VAL A 21 -16.88 -5.30 0.91
CA VAL A 21 -15.63 -5.91 1.38
C VAL A 21 -14.56 -5.80 0.30
N LYS A 22 -13.37 -5.31 0.67
CA LYS A 22 -12.23 -5.13 -0.24
C LYS A 22 -10.98 -5.73 0.38
N VAL A 23 -10.15 -6.36 -0.44
CA VAL A 23 -8.88 -6.97 -0.01
C VAL A 23 -7.76 -6.45 -0.90
N GLY A 24 -6.81 -5.75 -0.28
CA GLY A 24 -5.60 -5.26 -0.94
C GLY A 24 -4.38 -6.01 -0.44
N ALA A 25 -3.75 -6.81 -1.29
CA ALA A 25 -2.46 -7.43 -0.99
C ALA A 25 -1.31 -6.45 -1.29
N THR A 26 -0.25 -6.44 -0.50
CA THR A 26 0.85 -5.47 -0.61
C THR A 26 2.15 -6.13 -1.09
N ALA A 27 3.32 -5.64 -0.64
CA ALA A 27 4.63 -6.02 -1.14
C ALA A 27 4.93 -7.54 -1.06
N GLY A 28 4.43 -8.23 -0.02
CA GLY A 28 4.68 -9.66 0.13
C GLY A 28 4.14 -10.50 -1.02
N LEU A 29 2.94 -10.18 -1.53
CA LEU A 29 2.37 -10.91 -2.67
C LEU A 29 3.03 -10.50 -3.99
N ARG A 30 3.50 -9.25 -4.12
CA ARG A 30 4.25 -8.76 -5.29
C ARG A 30 5.58 -9.47 -5.51
N GLN A 31 6.15 -10.05 -4.45
CA GLN A 31 7.45 -10.74 -4.51
C GLN A 31 7.34 -12.21 -4.93
N LEU A 32 6.13 -12.77 -5.04
CA LEU A 32 5.98 -14.15 -5.47
C LEU A 32 6.16 -14.29 -6.98
N GLU A 33 6.77 -15.39 -7.39
CA GLU A 33 7.01 -15.71 -8.80
C GLU A 33 5.84 -16.50 -9.41
N GLY A 34 5.74 -16.46 -10.75
CA GLY A 34 4.77 -17.25 -11.51
C GLY A 34 3.32 -16.80 -11.30
N ASP A 35 2.40 -17.78 -11.29
CA ASP A 35 0.95 -17.56 -11.18
C ASP A 35 0.43 -17.59 -9.73
N ALA A 36 1.33 -17.68 -8.74
CA ALA A 36 0.97 -17.78 -7.33
C ALA A 36 0.16 -16.57 -6.82
N PRO A 37 0.51 -15.30 -7.13
CA PRO A 37 -0.32 -14.14 -6.77
C PRO A 37 -1.76 -14.27 -7.26
N ASP A 38 -1.95 -14.61 -8.53
CA ASP A 38 -3.26 -14.68 -9.16
C ASP A 38 -4.11 -15.80 -8.59
N ARG A 39 -3.51 -16.97 -8.34
CA ARG A 39 -4.19 -18.10 -7.68
C ARG A 39 -4.64 -17.76 -6.27
N ILE A 40 -3.80 -17.06 -5.50
CA ILE A 40 -4.16 -16.61 -4.14
C ILE A 40 -5.31 -15.60 -4.21
N LEU A 41 -5.24 -14.59 -5.09
CA LEU A 41 -6.32 -13.62 -5.24
C LEU A 41 -7.62 -14.28 -5.70
N GLN A 42 -7.53 -15.27 -6.59
CA GLN A 42 -8.70 -16.02 -7.03
C GLN A 42 -9.34 -16.80 -5.89
N ALA A 43 -8.55 -17.48 -5.06
CA ALA A 43 -9.05 -18.16 -3.87
C ALA A 43 -9.73 -17.20 -2.88
N VAL A 44 -9.20 -15.98 -2.72
CA VAL A 44 -9.84 -14.94 -1.89
C VAL A 44 -11.17 -14.47 -2.50
N ARG A 45 -11.23 -14.26 -3.82
CA ARG A 45 -12.49 -13.91 -4.51
C ARG A 45 -13.55 -14.99 -4.33
N ASP A 46 -13.16 -16.26 -4.48
CA ASP A 46 -14.05 -17.40 -4.31
C ASP A 46 -14.55 -17.49 -2.86
N LEU A 47 -13.65 -17.31 -1.88
CA LEU A 47 -14.02 -17.25 -0.46
C LEU A 47 -15.06 -16.15 -0.17
N LEU A 48 -14.83 -14.93 -0.66
CA LEU A 48 -15.74 -13.80 -0.43
C LEU A 48 -17.08 -13.96 -1.16
N ARG A 49 -17.10 -14.65 -2.30
CA ARG A 49 -18.34 -14.95 -3.02
C ARG A 49 -19.15 -16.04 -2.32
N ASP A 50 -18.47 -17.10 -1.87
CA ASP A 50 -19.14 -18.33 -1.45
C ASP A 50 -19.44 -18.36 0.06
N LYS A 51 -18.76 -17.54 0.87
CA LYS A 51 -18.83 -17.59 2.34
C LYS A 51 -19.24 -16.28 3.03
N SER A 52 -19.41 -15.18 2.30
CA SER A 52 -19.67 -13.87 2.90
C SER A 52 -21.01 -13.27 2.48
N ASP A 53 -21.72 -12.69 3.44
CA ASP A 53 -22.93 -11.89 3.26
C ASP A 53 -22.60 -10.43 2.85
N LEU A 54 -21.34 -10.00 3.01
CA LEU A 54 -20.89 -8.67 2.60
C LEU A 54 -20.87 -8.55 1.07
N LYS A 55 -21.14 -7.35 0.56
CA LYS A 55 -21.07 -7.06 -0.86
C LYS A 55 -19.64 -7.21 -1.37
N SER A 56 -19.42 -8.17 -2.27
CA SER A 56 -18.13 -8.41 -2.91
C SER A 56 -18.16 -8.07 -4.41
N ASP A 57 -17.00 -7.72 -4.94
CA ASP A 57 -16.75 -7.52 -6.37
C ASP A 57 -15.34 -8.05 -6.69
N PRO A 58 -15.15 -8.85 -7.75
CA PRO A 58 -13.83 -9.39 -8.11
C PRO A 58 -12.74 -8.32 -8.27
N ASN A 59 -13.11 -7.11 -8.70
CA ASN A 59 -12.19 -5.99 -8.89
C ASN A 59 -11.77 -5.33 -7.57
N TRP A 60 -12.40 -5.71 -6.45
CA TRP A 60 -12.04 -5.21 -5.11
C TRP A 60 -11.05 -6.12 -4.38
N VAL A 61 -10.65 -7.23 -5.01
CA VAL A 61 -9.59 -8.11 -4.56
C VAL A 61 -8.42 -7.95 -5.53
N THR A 62 -7.42 -7.18 -5.12
CA THR A 62 -6.30 -6.80 -5.99
C THR A 62 -5.00 -6.77 -5.21
N VAL A 63 -3.88 -6.88 -5.94
CA VAL A 63 -2.61 -6.37 -5.45
C VAL A 63 -2.67 -4.85 -5.51
N LEU A 64 -2.37 -4.18 -4.41
CA LEU A 64 -2.14 -2.75 -4.39
C LEU A 64 -0.75 -2.49 -4.93
N ASP A 65 -0.68 -1.68 -5.97
CA ASP A 65 0.59 -1.12 -6.42
C ASP A 65 1.20 -0.24 -5.32
N GLY A 66 2.50 0.04 -5.40
CA GLY A 66 3.21 0.70 -4.31
C GLY A 66 2.74 2.14 -4.11
N THR A 67 2.37 2.81 -5.21
CA THR A 67 1.86 4.17 -5.21
C THR A 67 0.44 4.27 -4.64
N GLN A 68 -0.40 3.24 -4.79
CA GLN A 68 -1.72 3.13 -4.18
C GLN A 68 -1.64 3.03 -2.66
N GLU A 69 -0.74 2.20 -2.14
CA GLU A 69 -0.53 2.03 -0.70
C GLU A 69 -0.17 3.37 -0.03
N GLY A 70 0.84 4.08 -0.56
CA GLY A 70 1.23 5.39 -0.08
C GLY A 70 0.11 6.45 -0.23
N ALA A 71 -0.61 6.44 -1.35
CA ALA A 71 -1.71 7.38 -1.58
C ALA A 71 -2.89 7.15 -0.61
N PHE A 72 -3.27 5.90 -0.35
CA PHE A 72 -4.33 5.58 0.61
C PHE A 72 -3.93 5.91 2.04
N GLN A 73 -2.66 5.72 2.41
CA GLN A 73 -2.16 6.16 3.72
C GLN A 73 -2.21 7.69 3.85
N TRP A 74 -1.81 8.43 2.81
CA TRP A 74 -1.91 9.89 2.79
C TRP A 74 -3.36 10.37 2.93
N VAL A 75 -4.30 9.73 2.24
CA VAL A 75 -5.75 10.01 2.38
C VAL A 75 -6.21 9.76 3.81
N THR A 76 -5.82 8.63 4.40
CA THR A 76 -6.18 8.25 5.77
C THR A 76 -5.73 9.31 6.77
N ILE A 77 -4.45 9.68 6.76
CA ILE A 77 -3.90 10.66 7.70
C ILE A 77 -4.54 12.04 7.51
N ASN A 78 -4.67 12.51 6.27
CA ASN A 78 -5.26 13.82 6.01
C ASN A 78 -6.78 13.86 6.25
N TYR A 79 -7.47 12.72 6.17
CA TYR A 79 -8.87 12.59 6.57
C TYR A 79 -8.99 12.74 8.09
N LEU A 80 -8.22 11.96 8.85
CA LEU A 80 -8.24 11.97 10.32
C LEU A 80 -7.84 13.33 10.90
N LEU A 81 -6.87 14.01 10.28
CA LEU A 81 -6.43 15.35 10.69
C LEU A 81 -7.33 16.49 10.17
N GLY A 82 -8.42 16.17 9.46
CA GLY A 82 -9.34 17.17 8.90
C GLY A 82 -8.66 18.13 7.92
N LYS A 83 -7.68 17.64 7.15
CA LYS A 83 -6.91 18.43 6.18
C LYS A 83 -7.38 18.25 4.74
N LEU A 84 -8.12 17.18 4.42
CA LEU A 84 -8.72 17.00 3.08
C LEU A 84 -9.67 18.16 2.73
N GLY A 85 -9.58 18.63 1.49
CA GLY A 85 -10.27 19.83 0.97
C GLY A 85 -9.48 21.13 1.13
N LYS A 86 -8.46 21.18 2.00
CA LYS A 86 -7.58 22.36 2.18
C LYS A 86 -6.52 22.45 1.08
N LYS A 87 -5.82 23.59 0.98
CA LYS A 87 -4.67 23.75 0.06
C LYS A 87 -3.63 22.63 0.30
N TYR A 88 -2.96 22.17 -0.75
CA TYR A 88 -1.96 21.09 -0.66
C TYR A 88 -0.89 21.36 0.39
N SER A 89 -0.44 22.62 0.51
CA SER A 89 0.53 23.09 1.52
C SER A 89 0.08 22.92 2.96
N ASN A 90 -1.22 22.71 3.21
CA ASN A 90 -1.79 22.53 4.54
C ASN A 90 -2.06 21.05 4.87
N THR A 91 -1.69 20.14 3.97
CA THR A 91 -1.76 18.70 4.17
C THR A 91 -0.46 18.18 4.78
N VAL A 92 -0.50 16.96 5.29
CA VAL A 92 0.65 16.29 5.90
C VAL A 92 1.16 15.22 4.92
N GLY A 93 2.48 15.16 4.73
CA GLY A 93 3.13 14.07 4.01
C GLY A 93 3.27 12.83 4.90
N VAL A 94 3.34 11.65 4.31
CA VAL A 94 3.44 10.38 5.03
C VAL A 94 4.60 9.55 4.51
N VAL A 95 5.17 8.75 5.41
CA VAL A 95 6.16 7.72 5.12
C VAL A 95 5.66 6.42 5.73
N ASP A 96 5.57 5.37 4.92
CA ASP A 96 5.19 4.03 5.37
C ASP A 96 6.40 3.10 5.30
N LEU A 97 6.91 2.64 6.45
CA LEU A 97 8.00 1.67 6.50
C LEU A 97 7.43 0.27 6.69
N GLY A 98 7.06 -0.36 5.59
CA GLY A 98 6.60 -1.75 5.55
C GLY A 98 7.74 -2.76 5.67
N GLY A 99 7.41 -4.05 5.58
CA GLY A 99 8.42 -5.13 5.63
C GLY A 99 9.27 -5.23 4.37
N GLY A 100 8.63 -5.16 3.19
CA GLY A 100 9.29 -5.35 1.89
C GLY A 100 9.61 -4.05 1.13
N SER A 101 8.89 -2.97 1.43
CA SER A 101 9.04 -1.67 0.77
C SER A 101 8.87 -0.51 1.76
N VAL A 102 9.34 0.68 1.36
CA VAL A 102 9.00 1.94 2.01
C VAL A 102 8.30 2.87 1.01
N GLN A 103 7.25 3.55 1.45
CA GLN A 103 6.49 4.49 0.64
C GLN A 103 6.69 5.92 1.13
N MET A 104 6.74 6.88 0.20
CA MET A 104 6.67 8.32 0.48
C MET A 104 5.49 8.89 -0.28
N ALA A 105 4.66 9.69 0.39
CA ALA A 105 3.50 10.33 -0.22
C ALA A 105 3.26 11.74 0.32
N TYR A 106 3.23 12.75 -0.54
CA TYR A 106 2.87 14.12 -0.14
C TYR A 106 2.30 14.93 -1.30
N ALA A 107 1.41 15.87 -0.99
CA ALA A 107 0.79 16.69 -2.02
C ALA A 107 1.73 17.81 -2.49
N ILE A 108 1.74 18.04 -3.80
CA ILE A 108 2.57 19.03 -4.49
C ILE A 108 1.72 20.03 -5.27
N SER A 109 2.36 21.10 -5.74
CA SER A 109 1.69 22.08 -6.59
C SER A 109 1.40 21.50 -7.98
N LYS A 110 0.41 22.07 -8.69
CA LYS A 110 0.15 21.74 -10.11
C LYS A 110 1.39 22.00 -10.98
N ASN A 111 2.16 23.03 -10.65
CA ASN A 111 3.36 23.41 -11.41
C ASN A 111 4.47 22.38 -11.23
N ASP A 112 4.66 21.84 -10.02
CA ASP A 112 5.65 20.79 -9.77
C ASP A 112 5.21 19.47 -10.42
N ALA A 113 3.91 19.15 -10.33
CA ALA A 113 3.33 18.00 -11.00
C ALA A 113 3.55 18.02 -12.53
N ALA A 114 3.41 19.19 -13.16
CA ALA A 114 3.66 19.36 -14.59
C ALA A 114 5.14 19.23 -15.00
N LYS A 115 6.06 19.38 -14.03
CA LYS A 115 7.51 19.24 -14.23
C LYS A 115 8.04 17.87 -13.81
N ALA A 116 7.19 16.98 -13.31
CA ALA A 116 7.62 15.66 -12.88
C ALA A 116 8.26 14.90 -14.06
N PRO A 117 9.41 14.25 -13.84
CA PRO A 117 10.08 13.49 -14.88
C PRO A 117 9.17 12.34 -15.35
N LYS A 118 9.30 11.99 -16.63
CA LYS A 118 8.72 10.76 -17.14
C LYS A 118 9.49 9.58 -16.57
N VAL A 119 8.77 8.55 -16.17
CA VAL A 119 9.35 7.28 -15.73
C VAL A 119 9.55 6.36 -16.95
N PRO A 120 10.51 5.43 -16.89
CA PRO A 120 10.66 4.36 -17.89
C PRO A 120 9.36 3.54 -18.05
N ASP A 121 9.22 2.88 -19.21
CA ASP A 121 8.10 1.97 -19.44
C ASP A 121 8.11 0.83 -18.41
N GLY A 122 6.98 0.64 -17.73
CA GLY A 122 6.82 -0.38 -16.69
C GLY A 122 7.05 0.13 -15.26
N GLU A 123 7.49 1.39 -15.08
CA GLU A 123 7.59 2.01 -13.75
C GLU A 123 6.34 2.84 -13.41
N GLU A 124 6.05 2.93 -12.10
CA GLU A 124 4.90 3.69 -11.61
C GLU A 124 5.19 5.20 -11.67
N ALA A 125 4.26 5.98 -12.23
CA ALA A 125 4.42 7.43 -12.35
C ALA A 125 4.55 8.09 -10.97
N TYR A 126 5.47 9.05 -10.85
CA TYR A 126 5.72 9.78 -9.59
C TYR A 126 4.55 10.63 -9.10
N VAL A 127 3.60 10.98 -9.98
CA VAL A 127 2.49 11.86 -9.65
C VAL A 127 1.16 11.17 -9.86
N ARG A 128 0.37 11.09 -8.79
CA ARG A 128 -1.00 10.59 -8.81
C ARG A 128 -1.98 11.74 -8.62
N GLU A 129 -2.96 11.83 -9.51
CA GLU A 129 -4.05 12.79 -9.37
C GLU A 129 -5.21 12.19 -8.57
N MET A 130 -5.75 12.95 -7.62
CA MET A 130 -6.90 12.51 -6.82
C MET A 130 -7.89 13.65 -6.61
N TYR A 131 -9.19 13.36 -6.63
CA TYR A 131 -10.24 14.33 -6.30
C TYR A 131 -10.86 13.97 -4.95
N LEU A 132 -10.61 14.79 -3.94
CA LEU A 132 -10.97 14.50 -2.55
C LEU A 132 -11.62 15.73 -1.92
N LYS A 133 -12.84 15.55 -1.37
CA LYS A 133 -13.65 16.62 -0.75
C LYS A 133 -13.71 17.91 -1.57
N GLY A 134 -14.03 17.79 -2.85
CA GLY A 134 -14.21 18.94 -3.74
C GLY A 134 -12.90 19.54 -4.29
N ARG A 135 -11.73 18.95 -3.99
CA ARG A 135 -10.43 19.46 -4.42
C ARG A 135 -9.62 18.40 -5.18
N LYS A 136 -9.06 18.81 -6.32
CA LYS A 136 -8.03 18.05 -7.04
C LYS A 136 -6.68 18.24 -6.34
N TYR A 137 -6.04 17.12 -5.99
CA TYR A 137 -4.68 17.04 -5.48
C TYR A 137 -3.77 16.38 -6.51
N TYR A 138 -2.52 16.82 -6.54
CA TYR A 138 -1.43 16.15 -7.22
C TYR A 138 -0.52 15.60 -6.12
N LEU A 139 -0.41 14.29 -6.03
CA LEU A 139 0.34 13.62 -4.98
C LEU A 139 1.64 13.12 -5.58
N TYR A 140 2.78 13.60 -5.09
CA TYR A 140 4.02 12.88 -5.28
C TYR A 140 3.91 11.59 -4.47
N VAL A 141 4.18 10.46 -5.12
CA VAL A 141 4.11 9.18 -4.47
C VAL A 141 5.13 8.22 -5.08
N HIS A 142 5.85 7.50 -4.24
CA HIS A 142 6.82 6.51 -4.70
C HIS A 142 6.96 5.37 -3.70
N SER A 143 7.26 4.17 -4.21
CA SER A 143 7.47 2.96 -3.42
C SER A 143 8.82 2.38 -3.75
N TYR A 144 9.70 2.32 -2.75
CA TYR A 144 11.03 1.76 -2.88
C TYR A 144 10.98 0.31 -2.43
N LEU A 145 10.81 -0.61 -3.38
CA LEU A 145 10.91 -2.04 -3.13
C LEU A 145 12.34 -2.39 -2.68
N HIS A 146 12.49 -3.38 -1.81
CA HIS A 146 13.75 -3.79 -1.16
C HIS A 146 14.26 -2.86 -0.05
N TYR A 147 13.63 -1.70 0.16
CA TYR A 147 13.98 -0.74 1.22
C TYR A 147 13.02 -0.77 2.41
N GLY A 148 12.11 -1.76 2.48
CA GLY A 148 11.33 -2.02 3.69
C GLY A 148 12.19 -2.56 4.83
N LEU A 149 11.67 -2.58 6.05
CA LEU A 149 12.42 -2.92 7.27
C LEU A 149 13.16 -4.27 7.19
N LEU A 150 12.52 -5.31 6.65
CA LEU A 150 13.13 -6.65 6.55
C LEU A 150 13.97 -6.78 5.29
N ALA A 151 13.50 -6.23 4.16
CA ALA A 151 14.24 -6.29 2.92
C ALA A 151 15.55 -5.47 2.98
N ALA A 152 15.53 -4.30 3.63
CA ALA A 152 16.72 -3.48 3.83
C ALA A 152 17.77 -4.21 4.68
N ARG A 153 17.35 -5.01 5.68
CA ARG A 153 18.27 -5.89 6.41
C ARG A 153 18.93 -6.90 5.48
N ALA A 154 18.16 -7.54 4.60
CA ALA A 154 18.73 -8.47 3.62
C ALA A 154 19.73 -7.77 2.69
N GLU A 155 19.42 -6.57 2.19
CA GLU A 155 20.34 -5.80 1.35
C GLU A 155 21.63 -5.38 2.09
N VAL A 156 21.53 -4.93 3.34
CA VAL A 156 22.69 -4.60 4.19
C VAL A 156 23.54 -5.83 4.50
N LEU A 157 22.93 -7.00 4.65
CA LEU A 157 23.66 -8.24 4.89
C LEU A 157 24.31 -8.80 3.62
N LYS A 158 23.96 -8.37 2.42
CA LYS A 158 24.68 -8.76 1.20
C LYS A 158 26.04 -8.07 1.07
N THR A 159 26.24 -6.93 1.72
CA THR A 159 27.49 -6.14 1.59
C THR A 159 28.61 -6.62 2.52
N ILE A 160 28.63 -7.90 2.92
CA ILE A 160 29.62 -8.46 3.85
C ILE A 160 31.03 -8.38 3.25
N GLY A 161 31.96 -7.83 4.03
CA GLY A 161 33.41 -8.00 3.83
C GLY A 161 33.97 -9.08 4.76
N ASP A 162 35.26 -9.40 4.61
CA ASP A 162 35.94 -10.52 5.30
C ASP A 162 35.91 -10.47 6.84
N SER A 163 35.57 -9.33 7.44
CA SER A 163 35.61 -9.07 8.89
C SER A 163 34.25 -9.13 9.60
N GLY A 164 33.22 -9.68 8.95
CA GLY A 164 31.86 -9.77 9.49
C GLY A 164 31.03 -8.50 9.26
N ASN A 165 29.75 -8.51 9.67
CA ASN A 165 28.84 -7.38 9.43
C ASN A 165 28.69 -6.49 10.69
N PRO A 166 29.06 -5.19 10.65
CA PRO A 166 28.98 -4.30 11.81
C PRO A 166 27.54 -4.00 12.27
N CYS A 167 26.53 -4.37 11.48
CA CYS A 167 25.13 -4.28 11.85
C CYS A 167 24.64 -5.48 12.68
N ILE A 168 25.48 -6.49 12.92
CA ILE A 168 25.17 -7.65 13.76
C ILE A 168 25.80 -7.47 15.14
N LEU A 169 25.01 -7.74 16.19
CA LEU A 169 25.47 -7.64 17.57
C LEU A 169 26.51 -8.73 17.88
N ALA A 170 27.49 -8.39 18.72
CA ALA A 170 28.49 -9.34 19.19
C ALA A 170 27.83 -10.54 19.89
N GLY A 171 28.28 -11.75 19.55
CA GLY A 171 27.75 -13.01 20.09
C GLY A 171 26.56 -13.60 19.32
N TYR A 172 26.06 -12.92 18.29
CA TYR A 172 25.05 -13.46 17.38
C TYR A 172 25.71 -14.06 16.13
N GLN A 173 25.46 -15.34 15.86
CA GLN A 173 25.90 -16.01 14.63
C GLN A 173 24.74 -16.02 13.63
N VAL A 174 25.01 -15.50 12.42
CA VAL A 174 24.05 -15.45 11.29
C VAL A 174 24.08 -16.76 10.53
#